data_AF-A0A0F9T8P9-F1
#
_entry.id   AF-A0A0F9T8P9-F1
#
_cell.length_a   1.000
_cell.length_b   1.000
_cell.length_c   1.000
_cell.angle_alpha   90.00
_cell.angle_beta   90.00
_cell.angle_gamma   90.00
#
_symmetry.space_group_name_H-M   'P 1'
#
loop_
_entity.id
_entity.type
_entity.pdbx_description
1 polymer ?
#
loop_
_entity_poly.entity_id
_entity_poly.type
_entity_poly.pdbx_seq_one_letter_code
_entity_poly.pdbx_strand_id
1 'polypeptide(L)'
;MMKEVEEKELNKLSIDSLTHLYMDTIHEQNIKLIEGIEFLVEENFEEFQNNLNYVIKSDSEVRIKKKFESKIFKSKLMFSKADRLKLFA
;
A
#
# COMPACT_ATOMS: atom_id res chain seq x y z
N MET A 1 -7.90 -10.12 8.23
CA MET A 1 -8.75 -9.05 7.64
C MET A 1 -8.09 -7.72 7.93
N MET A 2 -7.35 -7.13 6.99
CA MET A 2 -7.06 -5.69 7.07
C MET A 2 -8.41 -4.97 7.00
N LYS A 3 -8.82 -4.41 8.14
CA LYS A 3 -9.88 -3.40 8.18
C LYS A 3 -9.49 -2.32 7.16
N GLU A 4 -10.45 -1.82 6.38
CA GLU A 4 -10.29 -0.55 5.67
C GLU A 4 -9.55 0.42 6.60
N VAL A 5 -8.31 0.76 6.26
CA VAL A 5 -7.52 1.62 7.14
C VAL A 5 -8.15 3.00 7.05
N GLU A 6 -8.99 3.34 8.03
CA GLU A 6 -9.72 4.59 8.03
C GLU A 6 -8.73 5.75 8.02
N GLU A 7 -9.02 6.77 7.20
CA GLU A 7 -8.13 7.92 7.02
C GLU A 7 -7.80 8.63 8.34
N LYS A 8 -8.71 8.56 9.32
CA LYS A 8 -8.53 9.07 10.69
C LYS A 8 -7.40 8.36 11.44
N GLU A 9 -7.18 7.07 11.21
CA GLU A 9 -6.12 6.30 11.86
C GLU A 9 -4.76 6.62 11.23
N LEU A 10 -4.70 6.69 9.88
CA LEU A 10 -3.50 7.09 9.14
C LEU A 10 -3.01 8.50 9.53
N ASN A 11 -3.91 9.41 9.88
CA ASN A 11 -3.57 10.76 10.33
C ASN A 11 -2.74 10.78 11.62
N LYS A 12 -2.93 9.80 12.50
CA LYS A 12 -2.26 9.71 13.80
C LYS A 12 -0.85 9.11 13.71
N LEU A 13 -0.56 8.36 12.65
CA LEU A 13 0.71 7.66 12.49
C LEU A 13 1.88 8.60 12.18
N SER A 14 3.07 8.28 12.68
CA SER A 14 4.30 8.99 12.34
C SER A 14 4.74 8.71 10.90
N ILE A 15 5.72 9.45 10.37
CA ILE A 15 6.28 9.17 9.03
C ILE A 15 6.88 7.76 9.01
N ASP A 16 7.66 7.40 10.02
CA ASP A 16 8.28 6.08 10.16
C ASP A 16 7.24 4.95 10.21
N SER A 17 6.20 5.12 11.03
CA SER A 17 5.10 4.16 11.12
C SER A 17 4.33 4.02 9.80
N LEU A 18 4.17 5.12 9.05
CA LEU A 18 3.56 5.09 7.71
C LEU A 18 4.46 4.38 6.69
N THR A 19 5.78 4.53 6.79
CA THR A 19 6.75 3.81 5.93
C THR A 19 6.65 2.30 6.15
N HIS A 20 6.69 1.84 7.40
CA HIS A 20 6.57 0.42 7.71
C HIS A 20 5.22 -0.14 7.26
N LEU A 21 4.11 0.56 7.59
CA LEU A 21 2.78 0.15 7.15
C LEU A 21 2.67 0.05 5.62
N TYR A 22 3.30 0.97 4.89
CA TYR A 22 3.35 0.93 3.42
C TYR A 22 4.10 -0.30 2.92
N MET A 23 5.30 -0.55 3.45
CA MET A 23 6.12 -1.69 3.06
C MET A 23 5.45 -3.03 3.39
N ASP A 24 4.84 -3.14 4.57
CA ASP A 24 4.13 -4.35 5.00
C ASP A 24 2.92 -4.61 4.10
N THR A 25 2.17 -3.56 3.74
CA THR A 25 1.02 -3.66 2.83
C THR A 25 1.45 -4.17 1.44
N ILE A 26 2.53 -3.61 0.87
CA ILE A 26 3.07 -4.06 -0.42
C ILE A 26 3.53 -5.52 -0.33
N HIS A 27 4.23 -5.87 0.74
CA HIS A 27 4.72 -7.22 0.93
C HIS A 27 3.58 -8.23 1.00
N GLU A 28 2.52 -7.92 1.75
CA GLU A 28 1.33 -8.77 1.86
C GLU A 28 0.61 -8.93 0.52
N GLN A 29 0.41 -7.82 -0.21
CA GLN A 29 -0.19 -7.87 -1.56
C GLN A 29 0.64 -8.73 -2.51
N ASN A 30 1.97 -8.63 -2.47
CA ASN A 30 2.86 -9.44 -3.30
C ASN A 30 2.77 -10.93 -2.96
N ILE A 31 2.71 -11.29 -1.67
CA ILE A 31 2.49 -12.68 -1.25
C ILE A 31 1.16 -13.19 -1.83
N LYS A 32 0.09 -12.40 -1.73
CA LYS A 32 -1.23 -12.79 -2.24
C LYS A 32 -1.25 -12.97 -3.76
N LEU A 33 -0.47 -12.17 -4.50
CA LEU A 33 -0.29 -12.37 -5.93
C LEU A 33 0.47 -13.66 -6.24
N ILE A 34 1.55 -13.96 -5.51
CA ILE A 34 2.32 -15.19 -5.69
C ILE A 34 1.44 -16.42 -5.40
N GLU A 35 0.76 -16.44 -4.25
CA GLU A 35 -0.19 -17.51 -3.89
C GLU A 35 -1.32 -17.63 -4.94
N GLY A 36 -1.82 -16.50 -5.46
CA GLY A 36 -2.81 -16.51 -6.53
C GLY A 36 -2.31 -17.21 -7.80
N ILE A 37 -1.05 -16.97 -8.20
CA ILE A 37 -0.45 -17.65 -9.34
C ILE A 37 -0.32 -19.16 -9.08
N GLU A 38 0.05 -19.56 -7.86
CA GLU A 38 0.09 -20.98 -7.47
C GLU A 38 -1.28 -21.63 -7.60
N PHE A 39 -2.34 -21.00 -7.08
CA PHE A 39 -3.71 -21.50 -7.22
C PHE A 39 -4.17 -21.56 -8.68
N LEU A 40 -3.71 -20.64 -9.54
CA LEU A 40 -4.00 -20.70 -10.98
C LEU A 40 -3.34 -21.91 -11.64
N VAL A 41 -2.10 -22.25 -11.26
CA VAL A 41 -1.39 -23.44 -11.75
C VAL A 41 -2.07 -24.73 -11.28
N GLU A 42 -2.62 -24.73 -10.07
CA GLU A 42 -3.36 -25.87 -9.49
C GLU A 42 -4.83 -25.97 -9.96
N GLU A 43 -5.26 -25.08 -10.87
CA GLU A 43 -6.67 -24.97 -11.31
C GLU A 43 -7.67 -24.69 -10.17
N ASN A 44 -7.19 -24.17 -9.04
CA ASN A 44 -8.01 -23.71 -7.91
C ASN A 44 -8.48 -22.27 -8.12
N PHE A 45 -9.45 -22.11 -9.02
CA PHE A 45 -9.92 -20.79 -9.44
C PHE A 45 -10.64 -19.99 -8.34
N GLU A 46 -11.22 -20.66 -7.34
CA GLU A 46 -11.90 -19.99 -6.23
C GLU A 46 -10.90 -19.21 -5.37
N GLU A 47 -9.81 -19.86 -4.94
CA GLU A 47 -8.79 -19.20 -4.13
C GLU A 47 -7.95 -18.20 -4.93
N PHE A 48 -7.73 -18.46 -6.22
CA PHE A 48 -7.17 -17.46 -7.13
C PHE A 48 -8.02 -16.18 -7.14
N GLN A 49 -9.35 -16.29 -7.31
CA GLN A 49 -10.23 -15.12 -7.30
C GLN A 49 -10.26 -14.44 -5.93
N ASN A 50 -10.22 -15.17 -4.83
CA ASN A 50 -10.18 -14.59 -3.48
C ASN A 50 -8.92 -13.74 -3.28
N ASN A 51 -7.75 -14.27 -3.64
CA ASN A 51 -6.49 -13.56 -3.52
C ASN A 51 -6.40 -12.37 -4.48
N LEU A 52 -6.87 -12.51 -5.72
CA LEU A 52 -6.89 -11.40 -6.67
C LEU A 52 -7.85 -10.29 -6.20
N ASN A 53 -9.04 -10.65 -5.71
CA ASN A 53 -9.99 -9.69 -5.15
C ASN A 53 -9.44 -8.99 -3.91
N TYR A 54 -8.64 -9.66 -3.09
CA TYR A 54 -7.96 -9.04 -1.95
C TYR A 54 -7.06 -7.90 -2.42
N VAL A 55 -6.18 -8.18 -3.38
CA VAL A 55 -5.24 -7.20 -3.94
C VAL A 55 -5.99 -6.05 -4.61
N ILE A 56 -6.99 -6.33 -5.45
CA ILE A 56 -7.77 -5.32 -6.17
C ILE A 56 -8.56 -4.41 -5.21
N LYS A 57 -9.20 -4.97 -4.19
CA LYS A 57 -10.00 -4.18 -3.23
C LYS A 57 -9.11 -3.35 -2.31
N SER A 58 -7.87 -3.75 -2.11
CA SER A 58 -6.92 -3.02 -1.28
C SER A 58 -6.35 -1.80 -2.02
N ASP A 59 -7.08 -0.68 -2.07
CA ASP A 59 -6.51 0.64 -2.46
C ASP A 59 -5.57 1.22 -1.39
N SER A 60 -5.38 0.47 -0.30
CA SER A 60 -4.69 0.86 0.92
C SER A 60 -3.27 1.30 0.64
N GLU A 61 -2.56 0.64 -0.27
CA GLU A 61 -1.24 1.09 -0.73
C GLU A 61 -1.30 2.55 -1.21
N VAL A 62 -2.21 2.87 -2.13
CA VAL A 62 -2.37 4.21 -2.72
C VAL A 62 -2.75 5.24 -1.65
N ARG A 63 -3.62 4.87 -0.69
CA ARG A 63 -4.00 5.75 0.42
C ARG A 63 -2.85 6.03 1.38
N ILE A 64 -2.09 5.00 1.76
CA ILE A 64 -0.93 5.12 2.64
C ILE A 64 0.16 5.97 1.96
N LYS A 65 0.46 5.72 0.67
CA LYS A 65 1.39 6.53 -0.15
C LYS A 65 1.02 8.00 -0.16
N LYS A 66 -0.24 8.32 -0.49
CA LYS A 66 -0.73 9.71 -0.49
C LYS A 66 -0.61 10.36 0.89
N LYS A 67 -0.88 9.63 1.97
CA LYS A 67 -0.76 10.15 3.33
C LYS A 67 0.69 10.44 3.70
N PHE A 68 1.58 9.48 3.44
CA PHE A 68 3.02 9.58 3.63
C PHE A 68 3.60 10.79 2.89
N GLU A 69 3.33 10.90 1.58
CA GLU A 69 3.68 12.05 0.75
C GLU A 69 3.16 13.36 1.36
N SER A 70 1.89 13.42 1.77
CA SER A 70 1.32 14.63 2.36
C SER A 70 2.02 15.07 3.65
N LYS A 71 2.51 14.12 4.48
CA LYS A 71 3.21 14.43 5.74
C LYS A 71 4.65 14.86 5.47
N ILE A 72 5.34 14.21 4.55
CA ILE A 72 6.68 14.62 4.10
C ILE A 72 6.63 16.02 3.48
N PHE A 73 5.63 16.30 2.64
CA PHE A 73 5.52 17.61 1.99
C PHE A 73 5.07 18.73 2.94
N LYS A 74 4.33 18.41 4.01
CA LYS A 74 3.97 19.38 5.06
C LYS A 74 5.08 19.65 6.07
N SER A 75 6.06 18.75 6.23
CA SER A 75 7.12 18.89 7.25
C SER A 75 8.20 19.93 6.92
N LYS A 76 8.04 20.76 5.88
CA LYS A 76 8.97 21.83 5.45
C LYS A 76 10.42 21.35 5.21
N LEU A 77 10.65 20.05 5.00
CA LEU A 77 11.97 19.52 4.66
C LEU A 77 12.23 19.69 3.16
N MET A 78 13.08 20.67 2.83
CA MET A 78 14.00 20.83 1.69
C MET A 78 13.61 20.42 0.23
N PHE A 79 12.44 19.88 -0.07
CA PHE A 79 12.13 19.37 -1.40
C PHE A 79 11.43 20.41 -2.27
N SER A 80 12.09 20.80 -3.36
CA SER A 80 11.49 21.63 -4.41
C SER A 80 10.37 20.86 -5.12
N LYS A 81 9.56 21.55 -5.93
CA LYS A 81 8.51 20.89 -6.75
C LYS A 81 9.11 19.88 -7.75
N ALA A 82 10.35 20.09 -8.18
CA ALA A 82 11.06 19.19 -9.08
C ALA A 82 11.61 17.94 -8.36
N ASP A 83 12.10 18.10 -7.13
CA ASP A 83 12.58 16.94 -6.32
C ASP A 83 11.43 15.97 -6.02
N ARG A 84 10.22 16.52 -5.84
CA ARG A 84 8.98 15.74 -5.67
C ARG A 84 8.63 14.88 -6.89
N LEU A 85 8.87 15.38 -8.09
CA LEU A 85 8.67 14.64 -9.34
C LEU A 85 9.73 13.55 -9.54
N LYS A 86 10.95 13.70 -9.04
CA LYS A 86 11.99 12.66 -9.18
C LYS A 86 11.86 11.52 -8.17
N LEU A 87 11.42 11.82 -6.95
CA LEU A 87 11.35 10.83 -5.86
C LEU A 87 10.10 9.94 -5.93
N PHE A 88 9.03 10.41 -6.59
CA PHE A 88 7.71 9.76 -6.51
C PHE A 88 6.98 9.63 -7.86
N ALA A 89 7.65 9.89 -8.99
CA ALA A 89 7.14 9.56 -10.34
C ALA A 89 7.39 8.10 -10.69
#